data_AF-A0A0C3NCJ2-F1
#
_entry.id   AF-A0A0C3NCJ2-F1
#
_cell.length_a   1.000
_cell.length_b   1.000
_cell.length_c   1.000
_cell.angle_alpha   90.00
_cell.angle_beta   90.00
_cell.angle_gamma   90.00
#
_symmetry.space_group_name_H-M   'P 1'
#
loop_
_entity.id
_entity.type
_entity.pdbx_description
1 polymer ?
#
loop_
_entity_poly.entity_id
_entity_poly.type
_entity_poly.pdbx_seq_one_letter_code
_entity_poly.pdbx_strand_id
1 'polypeptide(L)'
;MPSQCQSKTPQPTPGHVHNYSQVADEELVVLTNDSTNTEQEKSVEKARRQEEVEWRERECKAKCEEAKRQKAEEERLEAEQRKRRLEGRRWQRRRQKDRGREPLKRGPRPVRRN
;
A
#
# COMPACT_ATOMS: atom_id res chain seq x y z
N MET A 1 88.35 11.05 2.24
CA MET A 1 87.92 10.35 3.47
C MET A 1 86.71 9.51 3.12
N PRO A 2 86.75 8.17 3.16
CA PRO A 2 85.58 7.34 2.84
C PRO A 2 84.76 7.08 4.10
N SER A 3 83.50 7.53 4.12
CA SER A 3 82.55 7.25 5.19
C SER A 3 81.91 5.88 4.94
N GLN A 4 82.43 4.86 5.62
CA GLN A 4 81.92 3.49 5.52
C GLN A 4 80.80 3.29 6.56
N CYS A 5 79.55 3.38 6.10
CA CYS A 5 78.37 3.07 6.89
C CYS A 5 78.36 1.57 7.25
N GLN A 6 78.84 1.23 8.44
CA GLN A 6 78.69 -0.13 8.98
C GLN A 6 77.27 -0.30 9.54
N SER A 7 76.39 -0.92 8.76
CA SER A 7 75.08 -1.40 9.23
C SER A 7 75.31 -2.54 10.23
N LYS A 8 75.14 -2.24 11.53
CA LYS A 8 75.17 -3.22 12.62
C LYS A 8 73.83 -3.95 12.71
N THR A 9 73.48 -4.74 11.70
CA THR A 9 72.37 -5.69 11.82
C THR A 9 72.98 -7.00 12.35
N PRO A 10 72.74 -7.38 13.61
CA PRO A 10 73.26 -8.65 14.12
C PRO A 10 72.72 -9.80 13.27
N GLN A 11 73.60 -10.73 12.87
CA GLN A 11 73.18 -11.94 12.17
C GLN A 11 72.15 -12.69 13.01
N PRO A 12 71.02 -13.13 12.42
CA PRO A 12 70.08 -13.98 13.13
C PRO A 12 70.81 -15.24 13.60
N THR A 13 70.73 -15.52 14.90
CA THR A 13 71.41 -16.66 15.50
C THR A 13 70.86 -17.96 14.89
N PRO A 14 71.70 -18.88 14.39
CA PRO A 14 71.26 -20.17 13.87
C PRO A 14 70.57 -20.95 15.00
N GLY A 15 69.25 -21.12 14.89
CA GLY A 15 68.40 -21.64 15.97
C GLY A 15 67.12 -20.83 16.17
N HIS A 16 67.04 -19.63 15.59
CA HIS A 16 65.84 -18.81 15.60
C HIS A 16 64.91 -19.13 14.41
N VAL A 17 64.45 -20.38 14.34
CA VAL A 17 63.25 -20.70 13.58
C VAL A 17 62.08 -20.40 14.51
N HIS A 18 61.53 -19.20 14.39
CA HIS A 18 60.22 -18.97 14.94
C HIS A 18 59.24 -19.85 14.16
N ASN A 19 58.78 -20.92 14.80
CA ASN A 19 57.58 -21.61 14.36
C ASN A 19 56.38 -20.68 14.59
N TYR A 20 56.21 -19.65 13.75
CA TYR A 20 54.95 -18.96 13.54
C TYR A 20 54.01 -19.89 12.77
N SER A 21 53.81 -21.09 13.30
CA SER A 21 52.87 -22.07 12.78
C SER A 21 51.58 -21.90 13.58
N GLN A 22 50.52 -21.46 12.88
CA GLN A 22 49.11 -21.57 13.27
C GLN A 22 48.51 -20.52 14.24
N VAL A 23 48.89 -19.25 14.15
CA VAL A 23 48.03 -18.15 14.68
C VAL A 23 47.34 -17.39 13.54
N ALA A 24 47.47 -17.85 12.29
CA ALA A 24 46.81 -17.18 11.17
C ALA A 24 45.35 -17.63 10.99
N ASP A 25 45.02 -18.90 11.19
CA ASP A 25 43.72 -19.41 10.74
C ASP A 25 42.56 -19.07 11.67
N GLU A 26 42.75 -19.08 12.99
CA GLU A 26 41.66 -18.77 13.95
C GLU A 26 41.32 -17.28 14.01
N GLU A 27 42.32 -16.40 13.95
CA GLU A 27 42.08 -14.94 13.93
C GLU A 27 41.48 -14.48 12.58
N LEU A 28 41.87 -15.12 11.46
CA LEU A 28 41.27 -14.85 10.15
C LEU A 28 39.83 -15.38 10.03
N VAL A 29 39.49 -16.50 10.67
CA VAL A 29 38.12 -17.04 10.71
C VAL A 29 37.18 -16.11 11.50
N VAL A 30 37.64 -15.52 12.60
CA VAL A 30 36.86 -14.53 13.37
C VAL A 30 36.63 -13.27 12.53
N LEU A 31 37.68 -12.73 11.90
CA LEU A 31 37.55 -11.52 11.07
C LEU A 31 36.63 -11.71 9.84
N THR A 32 36.61 -12.92 9.27
CA THR A 32 35.77 -13.26 8.11
C THR A 32 34.30 -13.47 8.51
N ASN A 33 34.04 -14.07 9.69
CA ASN A 33 32.67 -14.24 10.21
C ASN A 33 32.02 -12.90 10.57
N ASP A 34 32.77 -11.95 11.13
CA ASP A 34 32.25 -10.63 11.46
C ASP A 34 31.98 -9.77 10.21
N SER A 35 32.82 -9.91 9.17
CA SER A 35 32.63 -9.21 7.89
C SER A 35 31.46 -9.78 7.06
N THR A 36 31.16 -11.06 7.18
CA THR A 36 30.04 -11.68 6.45
C THR A 36 28.71 -11.43 7.17
N ASN A 37 28.70 -11.42 8.50
CA ASN A 37 27.53 -11.04 9.29
C ASN A 37 27.06 -9.62 8.97
N THR A 38 27.97 -8.64 8.84
CA THR A 38 27.59 -7.24 8.60
C THR A 38 26.92 -6.99 7.24
N GLU A 39 27.37 -7.65 6.17
CA GLU A 39 26.73 -7.53 4.85
C GLU A 39 25.40 -8.28 4.80
N GLN A 40 25.32 -9.44 5.46
CA GLN A 40 24.10 -10.23 5.54
C GLN A 40 23.03 -9.49 6.37
N GLU A 41 23.39 -8.90 7.50
CA GLU A 41 22.50 -8.07 8.32
C GLU A 41 21.96 -6.86 7.55
N LYS A 42 22.81 -6.14 6.81
CA LYS A 42 22.36 -5.02 5.96
C LYS A 42 21.39 -5.47 4.88
N SER A 43 21.59 -6.66 4.31
CA SER A 43 20.70 -7.20 3.28
C SER A 43 19.32 -7.58 3.85
N VAL A 44 19.30 -8.21 5.02
CA VAL A 44 18.07 -8.58 5.74
C VAL A 44 17.32 -7.32 6.20
N GLU A 45 18.03 -6.30 6.68
CA GLU A 45 17.40 -5.04 7.07
C GLU A 45 16.76 -4.33 5.88
N LYS A 46 17.43 -4.32 4.72
CA LYS A 46 16.87 -3.76 3.48
C LYS A 46 15.63 -4.53 3.03
N ALA A 47 15.67 -5.86 3.06
CA ALA A 47 14.54 -6.71 2.70
C ALA A 47 13.34 -6.44 3.62
N ARG A 48 13.56 -6.37 4.94
CA ARG A 48 12.51 -6.06 5.92
C ARG A 48 11.89 -4.67 5.69
N ARG A 49 12.72 -3.66 5.38
CA ARG A 49 12.22 -2.32 5.06
C ARG A 49 11.36 -2.30 3.79
N GLN A 50 11.73 -3.07 2.77
CA GLN A 50 10.94 -3.21 1.55
C GLN A 50 9.60 -3.89 1.82
N GLU A 51 9.59 -4.97 2.60
CA GLU A 51 8.38 -5.69 2.99
C GLU A 51 7.42 -4.79 3.79
N GLU A 52 7.92 -3.97 4.72
CA GLU A 52 7.07 -3.04 5.48
C GLU A 52 6.43 -1.98 4.58
N VAL A 53 7.18 -1.44 3.61
CA VAL A 53 6.65 -0.46 2.65
C VAL A 53 5.56 -1.09 1.79
N GLU A 54 5.80 -2.29 1.27
CA GLU A 54 4.83 -3.00 0.45
C GLU A 54 3.57 -3.36 1.24
N TRP A 55 3.73 -3.77 2.50
CA TRP A 55 2.62 -4.02 3.41
C TRP A 55 1.77 -2.76 3.62
N ARG A 56 2.41 -1.62 3.92
CA ARG A 56 1.71 -0.35 4.10
C ARG A 56 1.01 0.12 2.83
N GLU A 57 1.60 -0.10 1.65
CA GLU A 57 0.97 0.25 0.39
C GLU A 57 -0.30 -0.60 0.14
N ARG A 58 -0.23 -1.90 0.40
CA ARG A 58 -1.39 -2.81 0.31
C ARG A 58 -2.50 -2.39 1.26
N GLU A 59 -2.16 -2.06 2.51
CA GLU A 59 -3.13 -1.61 3.50
C GLU A 59 -3.79 -0.28 3.11
N CYS A 60 -3.00 0.69 2.64
CA CYS A 60 -3.51 1.96 2.14
C CYS A 60 -4.43 1.77 0.93
N LYS A 61 -4.07 0.86 0.01
CA LYS A 61 -4.87 0.55 -1.17
C LYS A 61 -6.21 -0.08 -0.80
N ALA A 62 -6.21 -1.02 0.14
CA ALA A 62 -7.44 -1.64 0.65
C ALA A 62 -8.37 -0.59 1.29
N LYS A 63 -7.84 0.30 2.14
CA LYS A 63 -8.62 1.40 2.75
C LYS A 63 -9.20 2.35 1.70
N CYS A 64 -8.42 2.70 0.67
CA CYS A 64 -8.89 3.54 -0.42
C CYS A 64 -10.01 2.87 -1.24
N GLU A 65 -9.90 1.56 -1.47
CA GLU A 65 -10.92 0.81 -2.20
C GLU A 65 -12.22 0.69 -1.40
N GLU A 66 -12.14 0.41 -0.10
CA GLU A 66 -13.29 0.37 0.80
C GLU A 66 -14.02 1.72 0.85
N ALA A 67 -13.27 2.82 0.98
CA ALA A 67 -13.84 4.17 0.95
C ALA A 67 -14.55 4.48 -0.38
N LYS A 68 -14.02 4.00 -1.52
CA LYS A 68 -14.68 4.14 -2.82
C LYS A 68 -15.98 3.33 -2.88
N ARG A 69 -15.99 2.12 -2.34
CA ARG A 69 -17.19 1.27 -2.29
C ARG A 69 -18.28 1.90 -1.44
N GLN A 70 -17.95 2.42 -0.26
CA GLN A 70 -18.91 3.11 0.60
C GLN A 70 -19.52 4.34 -0.09
N LYS A 71 -18.70 5.19 -0.73
CA LYS A 71 -19.21 6.34 -1.48
C LYS A 71 -20.15 5.92 -2.62
N ALA A 72 -19.79 4.88 -3.36
CA ALA A 72 -20.63 4.37 -4.43
C ALA A 72 -21.97 3.82 -3.92
N GLU A 73 -21.96 3.13 -2.77
CA GLU A 73 -23.19 2.64 -2.14
C GLU A 73 -24.08 3.78 -1.64
N GLU A 74 -23.49 4.79 -1.00
CA GLU A 74 -24.19 5.98 -0.54
C GLU A 74 -24.85 6.73 -1.71
N GLU A 75 -24.13 6.91 -2.82
CA GLU A 75 -24.67 7.54 -4.03
C GLU A 75 -25.87 6.76 -4.59
N ARG A 76 -25.82 5.42 -4.58
CA ARG A 76 -26.94 4.58 -5.03
C ARG A 76 -28.16 4.74 -4.13
N LEU A 77 -27.97 4.78 -2.81
CA LEU A 77 -29.04 5.01 -1.85
C LEU A 77 -29.65 6.41 -2.02
N GLU A 78 -28.83 7.45 -2.23
CA GLU A 78 -29.31 8.80 -2.47
C GLU A 78 -30.10 8.89 -3.79
N ALA A 79 -29.61 8.26 -4.85
CA ALA A 79 -30.31 8.19 -6.13
C ALA A 79 -31.68 7.50 -6.00
N GLU A 80 -31.76 6.42 -5.22
CA GLU A 80 -33.03 5.75 -4.96
C GLU A 80 -34.00 6.65 -4.16
N GLN A 81 -33.52 7.29 -3.09
CA GLN A 81 -34.35 8.24 -2.32
C GLN A 81 -34.84 9.38 -3.20
N ARG A 82 -33.96 9.94 -4.06
CA ARG A 82 -34.32 11.00 -5.00
C ARG A 82 -35.38 10.53 -5.98
N LYS A 83 -35.26 9.31 -6.51
CA LYS A 83 -36.28 8.69 -7.38
C LYS A 83 -37.62 8.57 -6.65
N ARG A 84 -37.63 8.04 -5.41
CA ARG A 84 -38.86 7.94 -4.59
C ARG A 84 -39.50 9.31 -4.34
N ARG A 85 -38.69 10.34 -4.02
CA ARG A 85 -39.19 11.72 -3.84
C ARG A 85 -39.80 12.28 -5.12
N LEU A 86 -39.15 12.06 -6.27
CA LEU A 86 -39.66 12.50 -7.57
C LEU A 86 -40.94 11.76 -7.95
N GLU A 87 -41.01 10.45 -7.73
CA GLU A 87 -42.23 9.66 -7.94
C GLU A 87 -43.35 10.12 -7.04
N GLY A 88 -43.09 10.38 -5.75
CA GLY A 88 -44.06 10.95 -4.82
C GLY A 88 -44.61 12.29 -5.30
N ARG A 89 -43.74 13.18 -5.81
CA ARG A 89 -44.16 14.45 -6.43
C ARG A 89 -44.99 14.23 -7.71
N ARG A 90 -44.64 13.24 -8.53
CA ARG A 90 -45.41 12.87 -9.73
C ARG A 90 -46.80 12.35 -9.35
N TRP A 91 -46.88 11.50 -8.32
CA TRP A 91 -48.14 11.00 -7.76
C TRP A 91 -49.02 12.11 -7.22
N GLN A 92 -48.46 13.04 -6.45
CA GLN A 92 -49.20 14.22 -5.99
C GLN A 92 -49.73 15.07 -7.16
N ARG A 93 -48.89 15.31 -8.18
CA ARG A 93 -49.30 16.07 -9.36
C ARG A 93 -50.42 15.36 -10.13
N ARG A 94 -50.38 14.03 -10.27
CA ARG A 94 -51.48 13.24 -10.86
C ARG A 94 -52.76 13.41 -10.05
N ARG A 95 -52.71 13.23 -8.72
CA ARG A 95 -53.87 13.45 -7.84
C ARG A 95 -54.48 14.85 -8.00
N GLN A 96 -53.67 15.91 -8.10
CA GLN A 96 -54.19 17.26 -8.30
C GLN A 96 -54.88 17.42 -9.66
N LYS A 97 -54.31 16.85 -10.73
CA LYS A 97 -54.94 16.86 -12.07
C LYS A 97 -56.25 16.09 -12.08
N ASP A 98 -56.31 14.95 -11.41
CA ASP A 98 -57.53 14.13 -11.34
C ASP A 98 -58.62 14.80 -10.49
N ARG A 99 -58.24 15.57 -9.45
CA ARG A 99 -59.19 16.39 -8.67
C ARG A 99 -59.78 17.56 -9.44
N GLY A 100 -59.07 18.10 -10.43
CA GLY A 100 -59.55 19.17 -11.31
C GLY A 100 -60.30 18.70 -12.54
N ARG A 101 -60.33 17.38 -12.81
CA ARG A 101 -61.20 16.78 -13.83
C ARG A 101 -62.56 16.50 -13.23
N GLU A 102 -63.47 17.48 -13.28
CA GLU A 102 -64.89 17.16 -13.10
C GLU A 102 -65.28 16.07 -14.12
N PRO A 103 -66.02 15.02 -13.70
CA PRO A 103 -66.63 14.12 -14.66
C PRO A 103 -67.63 14.94 -15.47
N LEU A 104 -67.26 15.24 -16.73
CA LEU A 104 -68.13 15.86 -17.72
C LEU A 104 -69.47 15.13 -17.65
N LYS A 105 -70.48 15.77 -17.03
CA LYS A 105 -71.82 15.22 -16.96
C LYS A 105 -72.28 15.07 -18.40
N ARG A 106 -72.32 13.83 -18.90
CA ARG A 106 -72.93 13.52 -20.19
C ARG A 106 -74.37 14.01 -20.11
N GLY A 107 -74.65 15.13 -20.74
CA GLY A 107 -76.00 15.70 -20.81
C GLY A 107 -76.98 14.68 -21.39
N PRO A 108 -78.28 14.81 -21.07
CA PRO A 108 -79.29 13.88 -21.55
C PRO A 108 -79.24 13.80 -23.08
N ARG A 109 -79.14 12.58 -23.60
CA ARG A 109 -79.14 12.32 -25.04
C ARG A 109 -80.45 12.85 -25.64
N PRO A 110 -80.43 13.62 -26.73
CA PRO A 110 -81.65 14.09 -27.36
C PRO A 110 -82.43 12.89 -27.88
N VAL A 111 -83.63 12.68 -27.34
CA VAL A 111 -84.56 11.65 -27.78
C VAL A 111 -85.14 12.12 -29.11
N ARG A 112 -84.83 11.42 -30.21
CA ARG A 112 -85.47 11.68 -31.51
C ARG A 112 -86.95 11.32 -31.37
N ARG A 113 -87.83 12.32 -31.48
CA ARG A 113 -89.28 12.09 -31.66
C ARG A 113 -89.50 11.65 -33.11
N ASN A 114 -90.17 10.51 -33.28
CA ASN A 114 -90.72 10.04 -34.55
C ASN A 114 -91.97 10.83 -34.91
#